data_AF-A0A8V1A119-F1
#
_entry.id   AF-A0A8V1A119-F1
#
_cell.length_a   1.000
_cell.length_b   1.000
_cell.length_c   1.000
_cell.angle_alpha   90.00
_cell.angle_beta   90.00
_cell.angle_gamma   90.00
#
_symmetry.space_group_name_H-M   'P 1'
#
loop_
_entity.id
_entity.type
_entity.pdbx_description
1 polymer ?
#
loop_
_entity_poly.entity_id
_entity_poly.type
_entity_poly.pdbx_seq_one_letter_code
_entity_poly.pdbx_strand_id
1 'polypeptide(L)'
;MAPLRRLLLALCLPAMLLPPAVPFPAPSTDWAACRDLSQRLSRLLGTMKESHRVLVSEDMEGECAPHIRCSDACDPSTLDTNSTLCLQRILQGLQHYQARLGSDIFATHPQPELKAVLEELLSLVQVPMRSCRPPPPPQADSWAQPLLQHGTLERLRSFTAVMSRVFTHGASTR
;
A
#
# COMPACT_ATOMS: atom_id res chain seq x y z
N MET A 1 -4.30 66.70 23.87
CA MET A 1 -3.96 65.74 22.77
C MET A 1 -3.86 64.32 23.31
N ALA A 2 -4.97 63.70 23.73
CA ALA A 2 -4.99 62.36 24.32
C ALA A 2 -6.17 61.43 23.94
N PRO A 3 -7.17 61.79 23.08
CA PRO A 3 -8.26 60.85 22.79
C PRO A 3 -7.96 59.91 21.62
N LEU A 4 -7.18 60.33 20.61
CA LEU A 4 -6.97 59.52 19.39
C LEU A 4 -6.13 58.25 19.62
N ARG A 5 -5.19 58.29 20.57
CA ARG A 5 -4.27 57.17 20.82
C ARG A 5 -4.95 55.99 21.52
N ARG A 6 -6.06 56.23 22.25
CA ARG A 6 -6.88 55.19 22.87
C ARG A 6 -7.82 54.50 21.87
N LEU A 7 -8.27 55.21 20.84
CA LEU A 7 -9.12 54.64 19.78
C LEU A 7 -8.34 53.66 18.89
N LEU A 8 -7.07 53.94 18.59
CA LEU A 8 -6.21 53.08 17.78
C LEU A 8 -5.82 51.76 18.48
N LEU A 9 -5.71 51.76 19.81
CA LEU A 9 -5.44 50.53 20.58
C LEU A 9 -6.69 49.64 20.71
N ALA A 10 -7.89 50.22 20.70
CA ALA A 10 -9.14 49.48 20.75
C ALA A 10 -9.50 48.79 19.42
N LEU A 11 -9.06 49.35 18.28
CA LEU A 11 -9.35 48.78 16.95
C LEU A 11 -8.43 47.62 16.54
N CYS A 12 -7.28 47.42 17.21
CA CYS A 12 -6.35 46.32 16.90
C CYS A 12 -6.63 45.03 17.70
N LEU A 13 -7.57 45.05 18.64
CA LEU A 13 -7.89 43.92 19.51
C LEU A 13 -8.79 42.80 18.93
N PRO A 14 -9.55 42.95 17.82
CA PRO A 14 -10.35 41.82 17.33
C PRO A 14 -9.57 40.83 16.45
N ALA A 15 -8.29 41.08 16.14
CA ALA A 15 -7.52 40.27 15.19
C ALA A 15 -6.85 39.00 15.78
N MET A 16 -7.00 38.72 17.08
CA MET A 16 -6.32 37.58 17.74
C MET A 16 -7.24 36.41 18.09
N LEU A 17 -8.50 36.45 17.68
CA LEU A 17 -9.46 35.34 17.83
C LEU A 17 -9.60 34.56 16.53
N LEU A 18 -8.48 34.14 15.94
CA LEU A 18 -8.53 33.03 15.01
C LEU A 18 -8.71 31.76 15.86
N PRO A 19 -9.80 30.99 15.70
CA PRO A 19 -9.94 29.73 16.42
C PRO A 19 -8.69 28.88 16.14
N PRO A 20 -8.16 28.15 17.14
CA PRO A 20 -7.07 27.22 16.89
C PRO A 20 -7.49 26.33 15.73
N ALA A 21 -6.65 26.26 14.69
CA ALA A 21 -6.88 25.37 13.56
C ALA A 21 -7.19 24.00 14.13
N VAL A 22 -8.43 23.53 13.94
CA VAL A 22 -8.84 22.20 14.35
C VAL A 22 -7.81 21.26 13.72
N PRO A 23 -7.07 20.45 14.51
CA PRO A 23 -6.12 19.52 13.94
C PRO A 23 -6.92 18.64 12.99
N PHE A 24 -6.71 18.81 11.69
CA PHE A 24 -7.27 17.89 10.72
C PHE A 24 -6.73 16.52 11.15
N PRO A 25 -7.58 15.51 11.39
CA PRO A 25 -7.09 14.20 11.78
C PRO A 25 -6.05 13.79 10.75
N ALA A 26 -4.82 13.53 11.23
CA ALA A 26 -3.76 13.12 10.34
C ALA A 26 -4.26 11.91 9.55
N PRO A 27 -4.07 11.89 8.22
CA PRO A 27 -4.53 10.79 7.39
C PRO A 27 -4.12 9.45 8.00
N SER A 28 -5.10 8.65 8.41
CA SER A 28 -4.90 7.34 9.03
C SER A 28 -5.33 6.24 8.09
N THR A 29 -4.62 5.13 8.09
CA THR A 29 -5.01 3.94 7.31
C THR A 29 -6.39 3.46 7.75
N ASP A 30 -7.32 3.28 6.80
CA ASP A 30 -8.63 2.67 7.05
C ASP A 30 -8.47 1.14 7.08
N TRP A 31 -8.30 0.61 8.28
CA TRP A 31 -8.02 -0.81 8.49
C TRP A 31 -9.18 -1.73 8.05
N ALA A 32 -10.43 -1.29 8.24
CA ALA A 32 -11.60 -2.07 7.86
C ALA A 32 -11.72 -2.16 6.33
N ALA A 33 -11.58 -1.04 5.63
CA ALA A 33 -11.58 -1.02 4.17
C ALA A 33 -10.40 -1.83 3.59
N CYS A 34 -9.20 -1.68 4.15
CA CYS A 34 -8.03 -2.47 3.76
C CYS A 34 -8.24 -3.98 3.99
N ARG A 35 -8.88 -4.39 5.10
CA ARG A 35 -9.24 -5.78 5.35
C ARG A 35 -10.17 -6.30 4.27
N ASP A 36 -11.27 -5.61 4.00
CA ASP A 36 -12.30 -6.07 3.07
C ASP A 36 -11.76 -6.18 1.64
N LEU A 37 -10.95 -5.20 1.21
CA LEU A 37 -10.25 -5.24 -0.08
C LEU A 37 -9.19 -6.34 -0.13
N SER A 38 -8.42 -6.56 0.94
CA SER A 38 -7.45 -7.66 0.98
C SER A 38 -8.10 -9.03 0.84
N GLN A 39 -9.28 -9.23 1.44
CA GLN A 39 -10.06 -10.46 1.31
C GLN A 39 -10.66 -10.61 -0.10
N ARG A 40 -11.11 -9.50 -0.71
CA ARG A 40 -11.51 -9.49 -2.12
C ARG A 40 -10.33 -9.88 -3.02
N LEU A 41 -9.14 -9.34 -2.77
CA LEU A 41 -7.93 -9.67 -3.51
C LEU A 41 -7.57 -11.16 -3.37
N SER A 42 -7.61 -11.72 -2.15
CA SER A 42 -7.40 -13.15 -1.92
C SER A 42 -8.39 -14.02 -2.70
N ARG A 43 -9.68 -13.63 -2.75
CA ARG A 43 -10.70 -14.36 -3.51
C ARG A 43 -10.41 -14.33 -5.01
N LEU A 44 -10.09 -13.17 -5.58
CA LEU A 44 -9.73 -13.04 -6.99
C LEU A 44 -8.56 -13.97 -7.34
N LEU A 45 -7.48 -13.92 -6.56
CA LEU A 45 -6.30 -14.78 -6.75
C LEU A 45 -6.62 -16.26 -6.53
N GLY A 46 -7.56 -16.61 -5.66
CA GLY A 46 -7.99 -17.99 -5.42
C GLY A 46 -8.78 -18.61 -6.58
N THR A 47 -9.45 -17.79 -7.40
CA THR A 47 -10.18 -18.26 -8.59
C THR A 47 -9.29 -18.48 -9.82
N MET A 48 -8.06 -17.98 -9.79
CA MET A 48 -7.12 -18.12 -10.90
C MET A 48 -6.60 -19.57 -10.95
N LYS A 49 -6.77 -20.20 -12.12
CA LYS A 49 -6.44 -21.62 -12.33
C LYS A 49 -4.94 -21.85 -12.17
N GLU A 50 -4.58 -22.74 -11.25
CA GLU A 50 -3.21 -23.22 -11.09
C GLU A 50 -2.80 -23.97 -12.37
N SER A 51 -1.87 -23.41 -13.15
CA SER A 51 -1.17 -24.17 -14.18
C SER A 51 0.15 -24.61 -13.58
N HIS A 52 0.41 -25.92 -13.58
CA HIS A 52 1.57 -26.63 -13.03
C HIS A 52 2.72 -25.80 -12.46
N ARG A 53 3.09 -26.12 -11.20
CA ARG A 53 4.26 -25.62 -10.46
C ARG A 53 5.54 -25.69 -11.29
N VAL A 54 5.84 -24.63 -12.03
CA VAL A 54 7.19 -24.38 -12.52
C VAL A 54 7.85 -23.55 -11.44
N LEU A 55 8.83 -24.14 -10.75
CA LEU A 55 9.70 -23.39 -9.85
C LEU A 55 10.50 -22.42 -10.71
N VAL A 56 9.98 -21.20 -10.86
CA VAL A 56 10.75 -20.09 -11.43
C VAL A 56 11.84 -19.79 -10.41
N SER A 57 13.09 -19.97 -10.82
CA SER A 57 14.27 -19.69 -10.00
C SER A 57 14.14 -18.30 -9.36
N GLU A 58 14.57 -18.20 -8.11
CA GLU A 58 14.65 -16.94 -7.37
C GLU A 58 15.51 -15.97 -8.19
N ASP A 59 14.88 -15.03 -8.89
CA ASP A 59 15.59 -13.87 -9.42
C ASP A 59 16.25 -13.19 -8.22
N MET A 60 17.49 -12.73 -8.42
CA MET A 60 18.22 -11.88 -7.47
C MET A 60 17.43 -10.59 -7.27
N GLU A 61 16.44 -10.68 -6.41
CA GLU A 61 15.41 -9.70 -6.22
C GLU A 61 16.04 -8.56 -5.41
N GLY A 62 16.26 -7.43 -6.08
CA GLY A 62 16.89 -6.25 -5.47
C GLY A 62 16.14 -5.79 -4.20
N GLU A 63 16.71 -4.84 -3.46
CA GLU A 63 16.19 -4.43 -2.14
C GLU A 63 14.69 -4.02 -2.11
N CYS A 64 14.14 -3.60 -3.25
CA CYS A 64 12.70 -3.31 -3.43
C CYS A 64 11.82 -4.52 -3.80
N ALA A 65 12.35 -5.74 -3.72
CA ALA A 65 11.61 -6.98 -3.96
C ALA A 65 10.41 -7.12 -3.03
N PRO A 66 9.22 -7.54 -3.50
CA PRO A 66 7.96 -7.41 -2.75
C PRO A 66 7.70 -8.57 -1.77
N HIS A 67 8.71 -8.95 -0.98
CA HIS A 67 8.58 -9.97 0.07
C HIS A 67 8.44 -9.34 1.45
N ILE A 68 7.42 -9.71 2.21
CA ILE A 68 7.35 -9.35 3.64
C ILE A 68 8.28 -10.28 4.42
N ARG A 69 9.40 -9.73 4.89
CA ARG A 69 10.44 -10.44 5.65
C ARG A 69 10.11 -10.42 7.14
N CYS A 70 10.76 -11.30 7.89
CA CYS A 70 10.66 -11.30 9.36
C CYS A 70 11.11 -9.96 9.98
N SER A 71 12.01 -9.22 9.32
CA SER A 71 12.49 -7.92 9.76
C SER A 71 11.50 -6.76 9.56
N ASP A 72 10.42 -6.98 8.81
CA ASP A 72 9.50 -5.91 8.41
C ASP A 72 8.43 -5.61 9.46
N ALA A 73 8.52 -6.26 10.64
CA ALA A 73 7.69 -5.97 11.81
C ALA A 73 6.18 -6.12 11.56
N CYS A 74 5.80 -7.08 10.73
CA CYS A 74 4.41 -7.44 10.45
C CYS A 74 3.84 -8.50 11.41
N ASP A 75 4.53 -8.77 12.52
CA ASP A 75 4.03 -9.65 13.58
C ASP A 75 2.98 -8.91 14.45
N PRO A 76 2.01 -9.63 15.06
CA PRO A 76 0.94 -9.02 15.84
C PRO A 76 1.42 -8.09 16.96
N SER A 77 2.46 -8.49 17.71
CA SER A 77 3.00 -7.70 18.82
C SER A 77 3.53 -6.33 18.37
N THR A 78 4.20 -6.27 17.21
CA THR A 78 4.67 -4.99 16.70
C THR A 78 3.54 -4.18 16.06
N LEU A 79 2.57 -4.82 15.40
CA LEU A 79 1.42 -4.11 14.82
C LEU A 79 0.56 -3.36 15.85
N ASP A 80 0.48 -3.88 17.08
CA ASP A 80 -0.25 -3.26 18.19
C ASP A 80 0.42 -1.96 18.68
N THR A 81 1.74 -1.86 18.52
CA THR A 81 2.53 -0.73 19.04
C THR A 81 2.98 0.24 17.96
N ASN A 82 3.50 -0.26 16.83
CA ASN A 82 3.98 0.55 15.71
C ASN A 82 3.86 -0.21 14.38
N SER A 83 2.83 0.11 13.60
CA SER A 83 2.59 -0.49 12.29
C SER A 83 3.38 0.13 11.13
N THR A 84 4.19 1.16 11.38
CA THR A 84 4.80 1.99 10.32
C THR A 84 5.68 1.18 9.38
N LEU A 85 6.58 0.36 9.91
CA LEU A 85 7.52 -0.40 9.07
C LEU A 85 6.79 -1.46 8.23
N CYS A 86 5.83 -2.15 8.83
CA CYS A 86 5.02 -3.13 8.11
C CYS A 86 4.18 -2.48 7.01
N LEU A 87 3.52 -1.35 7.29
CA LEU A 87 2.72 -0.63 6.30
C LEU A 87 3.59 -0.08 5.16
N GLN A 88 4.81 0.42 5.45
CA GLN A 88 5.77 0.81 4.40
C GLN A 88 6.09 -0.37 3.49
N ARG A 89 6.29 -1.56 4.06
CA ARG A 89 6.58 -2.75 3.28
C ARG A 89 5.40 -3.20 2.43
N ILE A 90 4.19 -3.17 2.99
CA ILE A 90 2.96 -3.46 2.25
C ILE A 90 2.78 -2.47 1.10
N LEU A 91 3.01 -1.17 1.33
CA LEU A 91 2.91 -0.14 0.31
C LEU A 91 3.91 -0.38 -0.84
N GLN A 92 5.16 -0.75 -0.52
CA GLN A 92 6.15 -1.14 -1.54
C GLN A 92 5.71 -2.35 -2.36
N GLY A 93 5.18 -3.39 -1.70
CA GLY A 93 4.69 -4.59 -2.38
C GLY A 93 3.52 -4.28 -3.31
N LEU A 94 2.55 -3.50 -2.84
CA LEU A 94 1.40 -3.07 -3.64
C LEU A 94 1.84 -2.29 -4.89
N GLN A 95 2.76 -1.33 -4.75
CA GLN A 95 3.29 -0.55 -5.88
C GLN A 95 4.02 -1.44 -6.89
N HIS A 96 4.81 -2.40 -6.41
CA HIS A 96 5.48 -3.37 -7.26
C HIS A 96 4.48 -4.16 -8.10
N TYR A 97 3.46 -4.77 -7.47
CA TYR A 97 2.48 -5.57 -8.20
C TYR A 97 1.61 -4.73 -9.13
N GLN A 98 1.25 -3.50 -8.74
CA GLN A 98 0.57 -2.57 -9.65
C GLN A 98 1.40 -2.34 -10.93
N ALA A 99 2.70 -2.08 -10.79
CA ALA A 99 3.59 -1.88 -11.92
C ALA A 99 3.73 -3.14 -12.80
N ARG A 100 3.80 -4.33 -12.18
CA ARG A 100 3.86 -5.62 -12.90
C ARG A 100 2.59 -5.90 -13.68
N LEU A 101 1.41 -5.68 -13.09
CA LEU A 101 0.12 -5.86 -13.78
C LEU A 101 -0.09 -4.85 -14.91
N GLY A 102 0.59 -3.70 -14.85
CA GLY A 102 0.61 -2.70 -15.92
C GLY A 102 1.67 -2.92 -16.99
N SER A 103 2.50 -3.96 -16.88
CA SER A 103 3.59 -4.22 -17.82
C SER A 103 3.17 -5.12 -18.98
N ASP A 104 4.08 -5.24 -19.94
CA ASP A 104 4.02 -6.18 -21.06
C ASP A 104 3.82 -7.65 -20.64
N ILE A 105 4.17 -8.04 -19.41
CA ILE A 105 3.91 -9.37 -18.85
C ILE A 105 2.43 -9.72 -18.99
N PHE A 106 1.52 -8.79 -18.72
CA PHE A 106 0.06 -9.02 -18.76
C PHE A 106 -0.62 -8.43 -20.01
N ALA A 107 0.15 -8.04 -21.04
CA ALA A 107 -0.42 -7.41 -22.24
C ALA A 107 -1.43 -8.29 -22.98
N THR A 108 -1.18 -9.61 -23.03
CA THR A 108 -2.05 -10.57 -23.73
C THR A 108 -3.25 -11.00 -22.88
N HIS A 109 -3.10 -11.03 -21.56
CA HIS A 109 -4.14 -11.44 -20.61
C HIS A 109 -4.22 -10.45 -19.44
N PRO A 110 -4.80 -9.26 -19.67
CA PRO A 110 -4.89 -8.22 -18.66
C PRO A 110 -5.72 -8.68 -17.45
N GLN A 111 -5.37 -8.16 -16.26
CA GLN A 111 -6.07 -8.45 -15.00
C GLN A 111 -6.71 -7.17 -14.43
N PRO A 112 -7.76 -6.62 -15.08
CA PRO A 112 -8.29 -5.30 -14.75
C PRO A 112 -8.90 -5.24 -13.33
N GLU A 113 -9.65 -6.25 -12.92
CA GLU A 113 -10.23 -6.29 -11.57
C GLU A 113 -9.15 -6.37 -10.48
N LEU A 114 -8.13 -7.19 -10.70
CA LEU A 114 -7.01 -7.35 -9.79
C LEU A 114 -6.24 -6.02 -9.63
N LYS A 115 -6.00 -5.34 -10.75
CA LYS A 115 -5.34 -4.05 -10.78
C LYS A 115 -6.15 -2.98 -10.05
N ALA A 116 -7.46 -2.91 -10.28
CA ALA A 116 -8.35 -1.96 -9.61
C ALA A 116 -8.33 -2.15 -8.09
N VAL A 117 -8.43 -3.39 -7.60
CA VAL A 117 -8.39 -3.68 -6.15
C VAL A 117 -7.03 -3.29 -5.54
N LEU A 118 -5.92 -3.50 -6.25
CA LEU A 118 -4.60 -3.05 -5.80
C LEU A 118 -4.49 -1.52 -5.75
N GLU A 119 -5.07 -0.82 -6.72
CA GLU A 119 -5.11 0.66 -6.76
C GLU A 119 -5.95 1.24 -5.61
N GLU A 120 -7.10 0.63 -5.33
CA GLU A 120 -7.93 0.99 -4.17
C GLU A 120 -7.15 0.78 -2.85
N LEU A 121 -6.48 -0.37 -2.67
CA LEU A 121 -5.62 -0.62 -1.51
C LEU A 121 -4.49 0.40 -1.38
N LEU A 122 -3.82 0.75 -2.49
CA LEU A 122 -2.76 1.76 -2.51
C LEU A 122 -3.24 3.12 -2.00
N SER A 123 -4.47 3.51 -2.34
CA SER A 123 -5.05 4.78 -1.90
C SER A 123 -5.41 4.82 -0.42
N LEU A 124 -5.61 3.66 0.22
CA LEU A 124 -6.04 3.56 1.62
C LEU A 124 -4.88 3.37 2.60
N VAL A 125 -3.72 2.87 2.15
CA VAL A 125 -2.55 2.67 3.00
C VAL A 125 -1.81 3.99 3.17
N GLN A 126 -1.97 4.61 4.34
CA GLN A 126 -1.42 5.93 4.65
C GLN A 126 -0.21 5.79 5.59
N VAL A 127 1.00 5.93 5.05
CA VAL A 127 2.27 5.87 5.80
C VAL A 127 3.35 6.73 5.12
N PRO A 128 4.26 7.40 5.85
CA PRO A 128 5.39 8.08 5.24
C PRO A 128 6.22 7.11 4.41
N MET A 129 6.26 7.31 3.09
CA MET A 129 6.96 6.39 2.20
C MET A 129 8.46 6.68 2.18
N ARG A 130 9.28 5.67 2.46
CA ARG A 130 10.70 5.71 2.08
C ARG A 130 10.79 5.33 0.61
N SER A 131 11.41 6.20 -0.19
CA SER A 131 11.59 5.97 -1.62
C SER A 131 12.27 4.62 -1.85
N CYS A 132 11.52 3.65 -2.36
CA CYS A 132 12.04 2.43 -2.97
C CYS A 132 11.35 2.36 -4.32
N ARG A 133 12.00 2.89 -5.36
CA ARG A 133 11.47 2.81 -6.71
C ARG A 133 11.77 1.40 -7.23
N PRO A 134 10.76 0.54 -7.45
CA PRO A 134 11.04 -0.77 -8.03
C PRO A 134 11.71 -0.54 -9.40
N PRO A 135 12.73 -1.35 -9.75
CA PRO A 135 13.28 -1.32 -11.09
C PRO A 135 12.14 -1.53 -12.10
N PRO A 136 12.19 -0.90 -13.27
CA PRO A 136 11.19 -1.12 -14.30
C PRO A 136 11.09 -2.63 -14.58
N PRO A 137 9.88 -3.16 -14.81
CA PRO A 137 9.74 -4.56 -15.17
C PRO A 137 10.59 -4.85 -16.40
N PRO A 138 11.33 -5.98 -16.43
CA PRO A 138 12.10 -6.36 -17.60
C PRO A 138 11.16 -6.56 -18.78
N GLN A 139 11.64 -6.24 -19.99
CA GLN A 139 10.90 -6.56 -21.20
C GLN A 139 10.72 -8.08 -21.27
N ALA A 140 9.47 -8.52 -21.30
CA ALA A 140 9.11 -9.92 -21.34
C ALA A 140 9.07 -10.37 -22.80
N ASP A 141 10.02 -11.21 -23.19
CA ASP A 141 9.91 -11.97 -24.44
C ASP A 141 8.57 -12.72 -24.47
N SER A 142 7.93 -12.77 -25.64
CA SER A 142 6.60 -13.38 -25.79
C SER A 142 6.55 -14.85 -25.36
N TRP A 143 7.66 -15.59 -25.51
CA TRP A 143 7.77 -16.98 -25.06
C TRP A 143 7.78 -17.12 -23.53
N ALA A 144 8.33 -16.13 -22.82
CA ALA A 144 8.46 -16.14 -21.36
C ALA A 144 7.22 -15.56 -20.66
N GLN A 145 6.38 -14.80 -21.38
CA GLN A 145 5.20 -14.14 -20.81
C GLN A 145 4.32 -15.06 -19.94
N PRO A 146 3.91 -16.27 -20.38
CA PRO A 146 3.05 -17.13 -19.56
C PRO A 146 3.70 -17.54 -18.23
N LEU A 147 5.01 -17.82 -18.25
CA LEU A 147 5.77 -18.19 -17.05
C LEU A 147 5.91 -17.00 -16.09
N LEU A 148 6.19 -15.81 -16.63
CA LEU A 148 6.29 -14.58 -15.85
C LEU A 148 4.95 -14.15 -15.24
N GLN A 149 3.85 -14.31 -15.99
CA GLN A 149 2.48 -14.08 -15.48
C GLN A 149 2.20 -15.00 -14.29
N HIS A 150 2.41 -16.31 -14.47
CA HIS A 150 2.17 -17.30 -13.42
C HIS A 150 3.03 -17.02 -12.17
N GLY A 151 4.34 -16.85 -12.33
CA GLY A 151 5.25 -16.56 -11.22
C GLY A 151 4.95 -15.23 -10.52
N THR A 152 4.41 -14.23 -11.23
CA THR A 152 3.97 -12.97 -10.62
C THR A 152 2.71 -13.15 -9.80
N LEU A 153 1.72 -13.90 -10.30
CA LEU A 153 0.47 -14.17 -9.60
C LEU A 153 0.68 -15.04 -8.35
N GLU A 154 1.56 -16.04 -8.40
CA GLU A 154 1.89 -16.87 -7.23
C GLU A 154 2.56 -16.06 -6.11
N ARG A 155 3.51 -15.18 -6.48
CA ARG A 155 4.15 -14.29 -5.52
C ARG A 155 3.14 -13.28 -4.93
N LEU A 156 2.26 -12.74 -5.76
CA LEU A 156 1.18 -11.86 -5.31
C LEU A 156 0.22 -12.59 -4.36
N ARG A 157 -0.10 -13.86 -4.61
CA ARG A 157 -0.92 -14.68 -3.69
C ARG A 157 -0.24 -14.82 -2.32
N SER A 158 1.04 -15.13 -2.30
CA SER A 158 1.82 -15.25 -1.06
C SER A 158 1.89 -13.92 -0.29
N PHE A 159 2.17 -12.82 -0.99
CA PHE A 159 2.16 -11.47 -0.42
C PHE A 159 0.79 -11.10 0.16
N THR A 160 -0.28 -11.36 -0.61
CA THR A 160 -1.66 -11.05 -0.21
C THR A 160 -2.08 -11.83 1.05
N ALA A 161 -1.63 -13.08 1.18
CA ALA A 161 -1.95 -13.89 2.37
C ALA A 161 -1.41 -13.25 3.66
N VAL A 162 -0.19 -12.71 3.63
CA VAL A 162 0.39 -12.01 4.79
C VAL A 162 -0.29 -10.66 5.01
N MET A 163 -0.43 -9.86 3.95
CA MET A 163 -1.09 -8.54 4.00
C MET A 163 -2.52 -8.63 4.55
N SER A 164 -3.30 -9.64 4.13
CA SER A 164 -4.67 -9.82 4.62
C SER A 164 -4.74 -10.13 6.11
N ARG A 165 -3.78 -10.89 6.64
CA ARG A 165 -3.66 -11.13 8.09
C ARG A 165 -3.33 -9.84 8.84
N VAL A 166 -2.41 -9.02 8.33
CA VAL A 166 -2.05 -7.72 8.92
C VAL A 166 -3.29 -6.82 9.02
N PHE A 167 -4.05 -6.67 7.93
CA PHE A 167 -5.24 -5.82 7.96
C PHE A 167 -6.38 -6.41 8.77
N THR A 168 -6.55 -7.73 8.79
CA THR A 168 -7.53 -8.39 9.66
C THR A 168 -7.22 -8.15 11.14
N HIS A 169 -5.94 -8.29 11.53
CA HIS A 169 -5.49 -8.00 12.89
C HIS A 169 -5.73 -6.53 13.24
N GLY A 170 -5.22 -5.61 12.41
CA GLY A 170 -5.34 -4.17 12.67
C GLY A 170 -6.79 -3.68 12.68
N ALA A 171 -7.69 -4.26 11.89
CA ALA A 171 -9.13 -3.95 11.93
C ALA A 171 -9.85 -4.52 13.15
N SER A 172 -9.23 -5.46 13.88
CA SER A 172 -9.79 -6.05 15.10
C SER A 172 -9.29 -5.38 16.37
N THR A 173 -8.14 -4.71 16.31
CA THR A 173 -7.48 -4.09 17.48
C THR A 173 -7.56 -2.56 17.50
N ARG A 174 -8.19 -1.92 16.50
CA ARG A 174 -8.27 -0.47 16.35
C ARG A 174 -9.71 0.02 16.22
#